data_AF-B2ZT98-F1
#
_entry.id   AF-B2ZT98-F1
#
_cell.length_a   1.000
_cell.length_b   1.000
_cell.length_c   1.000
_cell.angle_alpha   90.00
_cell.angle_beta   90.00
_cell.angle_gamma   90.00
#
_symmetry.space_group_name_H-M   'P 1'
#
loop_
_entity.id
_entity.type
_entity.pdbx_description
1 polymer ?
#
loop_
_entity_poly.entity_id
_entity_poly.type
_entity_poly.pdbx_seq_one_letter_code
_entity_poly.pdbx_strand_id
1 'polypeptide(L)' 'PEGTRTDAGFRHNISVTLGYLDSWLRGVGCVPLYNLMEDAATAEISRAQLWQWLRHD' A
#
# COMPACT_ATOMS: atom_id res chain seq x y z
N PRO A 1 -14.60 -1.68 10.95
CA PRO A 1 -15.63 -1.33 9.95
C PRO A 1 -16.08 -2.57 9.18
N GLU A 2 -17.36 -2.61 8.80
CA GLU A 2 -17.85 -3.63 7.86
C GLU A 2 -17.22 -3.38 6.48
N GLY A 3 -16.69 -4.43 5.86
CA GLY A 3 -15.99 -4.36 4.59
C GLY A 3 -15.51 -5.73 4.14
N THR A 4 -15.34 -5.90 2.82
CA THR A 4 -14.91 -7.17 2.23
C THR A 4 -13.44 -7.10 1.86
N ARG A 5 -12.66 -8.12 2.25
CA ARG A 5 -11.28 -8.32 1.78
C ARG A 5 -11.34 -8.89 0.37
N THR A 6 -10.71 -8.23 -0.61
CA THR A 6 -10.74 -8.65 -2.02
C THR A 6 -9.32 -8.91 -2.54
N ASP A 7 -9.18 -9.83 -3.50
CA ASP A 7 -7.90 -10.09 -4.18
C ASP A 7 -7.39 -8.83 -4.89
N ALA A 8 -8.29 -8.04 -5.50
CA ALA A 8 -7.94 -6.77 -6.12
C ALA A 8 -7.35 -5.77 -5.11
N GLY A 9 -7.97 -5.62 -3.93
CA GLY A 9 -7.44 -4.77 -2.86
C GLY A 9 -6.10 -5.26 -2.32
N PHE A 10 -5.94 -6.58 -2.19
CA PHE A 10 -4.67 -7.19 -1.76
C PHE A 10 -3.53 -6.88 -2.73
N ARG A 11 -3.76 -7.10 -4.04
CA ARG A 11 -2.78 -6.80 -5.09
C ARG A 11 -2.48 -5.32 -5.19
N HIS A 12 -3.49 -4.46 -5.02
CA HIS A 12 -3.31 -3.03 -5.02
C HIS A 12 -2.39 -2.58 -3.88
N ASN A 13 -2.63 -3.06 -2.65
CA ASN A 13 -1.78 -2.77 -1.50
C ASN A 13 -0.33 -3.19 -1.72
N ILE A 14 -0.08 -4.36 -2.31
CA ILE A 14 1.28 -4.80 -2.66
C ILE A 14 1.92 -3.81 -3.64
N SER A 15 1.21 -3.47 -4.73
CA SER A 15 1.76 -2.61 -5.77
C SER A 15 2.06 -1.19 -5.27
N VAL A 16 1.17 -0.60 -4.45
CA VAL A 16 1.38 0.74 -3.86
C VAL A 16 2.57 0.72 -2.91
N THR A 17 2.65 -0.26 -1.99
CA THR A 17 3.78 -0.37 -1.06
C THR A 17 5.11 -0.51 -1.81
N LEU A 18 5.18 -1.37 -2.83
CA LEU A 18 6.42 -1.56 -3.61
C LEU A 18 6.79 -0.32 -4.43
N GLY A 19 5.84 0.30 -5.11
CA GLY A 19 6.07 1.50 -5.92
C GLY A 19 6.52 2.70 -5.06
N TYR A 20 5.90 2.87 -3.89
CA TYR A 20 6.31 3.90 -2.94
C TYR A 20 7.71 3.63 -2.41
N LEU A 21 8.01 2.40 -1.97
CA LEU A 21 9.32 2.06 -1.42
C LEU A 21 10.46 2.22 -2.43
N ASP A 22 10.28 1.83 -3.70
CA ASP A 22 11.30 2.07 -4.74
C ASP A 22 11.59 3.57 -4.90
N SER A 23 10.55 4.39 -4.96
CA SER A 23 10.70 5.85 -5.09
C SER A 23 11.32 6.49 -3.84
N TRP A 24 10.91 6.05 -2.65
CA TRP A 24 11.44 6.54 -1.38
C TRP A 24 12.92 6.22 -1.22
N LEU A 25 13.34 5.00 -1.58
CA LEU A 25 14.75 4.59 -1.59
C LEU A 25 15.59 5.38 -2.60
N ARG A 26 14.95 5.97 -3.63
CA ARG A 26 15.58 6.91 -4.59
C ARG A 26 15.56 8.36 -4.12
N GLY A 27 15.06 8.64 -2.91
CA GLY A 27 15.00 9.97 -2.31
C GLY A 27 13.72 10.76 -2.63
N VAL A 28 12.68 10.12 -3.18
CA VAL A 28 11.41 10.78 -3.52
C VAL A 28 10.32 10.33 -2.55
N GLY A 29 9.90 11.23 -1.66
CA GLY A 29 8.90 10.93 -0.61
C GLY A 29 7.43 11.18 -0.99
N CYS A 30 7.19 11.78 -2.17
CA CYS A 30 5.87 12.16 -2.69
C CYS A 30 5.77 11.62 -4.11
N VAL A 31 4.98 10.57 -4.31
CA VAL A 31 5.09 9.68 -5.47
C VAL A 31 3.75 9.57 -6.19
N PRO A 32 3.67 9.96 -7.47
CA PRO A 32 2.45 9.75 -8.23
C PRO A 32 2.31 8.26 -8.60
N LEU A 33 1.31 7.59 -8.02
CA LEU A 33 0.96 6.20 -8.33
C LEU A 33 -0.53 6.11 -8.64
N TYR A 34 -0.89 5.44 -9.73
CA TYR A 34 -2.30 5.23 -10.13
C TYR A 34 -3.15 6.51 -10.14
N ASN A 35 -2.56 7.61 -10.59
CA ASN A 35 -3.20 8.93 -10.66
C ASN A 35 -3.55 9.54 -9.27
N LEU A 36 -2.95 9.02 -8.20
CA LEU A 36 -2.98 9.55 -6.84
C LEU A 36 -1.56 9.94 -6.40
N MET A 37 -1.45 10.87 -5.45
CA MET A 37 -0.18 11.26 -4.87
C MET A 37 0.01 10.51 -3.55
N GLU A 38 0.96 9.58 -3.53
CA GLU A 38 1.21 8.72 -2.40
C GLU A 38 2.37 9.21 -1.56
N ASP A 39 2.23 9.05 -0.25
CA ASP A 39 3.24 9.31 0.75
C ASP A 39 3.49 8.07 1.61
N ALA A 40 4.28 8.24 2.67
CA ALA A 40 4.61 7.14 3.58
C ALA A 40 3.37 6.58 4.26
N ALA A 41 2.35 7.40 4.53
CA ALA A 41 1.15 6.95 5.23
C ALA A 41 0.37 5.92 4.39
N THR A 42 0.27 6.13 3.07
CA THR A 42 -0.36 5.13 2.19
C THR A 42 0.41 3.81 2.20
N ALA A 43 1.74 3.86 2.04
CA ALA A 43 2.55 2.65 2.07
C ALA A 43 2.44 1.91 3.41
N GLU A 44 2.38 2.65 4.52
CA GLU A 44 2.24 2.14 5.88
C GLU A 44 0.88 1.45 6.12
N ILE A 45 -0.23 2.05 5.71
CA ILE A 45 -1.54 1.41 5.85
C ILE A 45 -1.67 0.19 4.94
N SER A 46 -1.15 0.24 3.71
CA SER A 46 -1.15 -0.89 2.78
C SER A 46 -0.36 -2.08 3.36
N ARG A 47 0.85 -1.88 3.90
CA ARG A 47 1.60 -2.98 4.55
C ARG A 47 0.91 -3.51 5.80
N ALA A 48 0.27 -2.64 6.59
CA ALA A 48 -0.41 -3.02 7.82
C ALA A 48 -1.64 -3.88 7.54
N GLN A 49 -2.41 -3.54 6.49
CA GLN A 49 -3.55 -4.34 6.04
C GLN A 49 -3.11 -5.73 5.56
N LEU A 50 -2.06 -5.81 4.73
CA LEU A 50 -1.51 -7.10 4.28
C LEU A 50 -1.06 -7.97 5.46
N TRP A 51 -0.33 -7.37 6.42
CA TRP A 51 0.11 -8.05 7.64
C TRP A 51 -1.07 -8.56 8.46
N GLN A 52 -2.12 -7.74 8.62
CA GLN A 52 -3.30 -8.08 9.39
C GLN A 52 -4.04 -9.24 8.75
N TRP A 53 -4.24 -9.22 7.43
CA TRP A 53 -4.96 -10.29 6.72
C TRP A 53 -4.19 -11.60 6.70
N LEU A 54 -2.86 -11.57 6.69
CA LEU A 54 -2.04 -12.78 6.76
C LEU A 54 -2.07 -13.44 8.16
N ARG A 55 -2.28 -12.65 9.22
CA ARG A 55 -2.21 -13.14 10.61
C ARG A 55 -3.56 -13.37 11.26
N HIS A 56 -4.58 -12.71 10.77
CA HIS A 56 -5.92 -12.71 11.34
C HIS A 56 -6.92 -12.94 10.23
N ASP A 57 -7.56 -14.10 10.25
CA ASP A 57 -8.65 -14.47 9.33
C ASP A 57 -9.81 -13.47 9.39
#